data_AF-A0A3C0U8V4-F1
#
_entry.id   AF-A0A3C0U8V4-F1
#
_cell.length_a   1.000
_cell.length_b   1.000
_cell.length_c   1.000
_cell.angle_alpha   90.00
_cell.angle_beta   90.00
_cell.angle_gamma   90.00
#
_symmetry.space_group_name_H-M   'P 1'
#
loop_
_entity.id
_entity.type
_entity.pdbx_description
1 polymer ?
#
loop_
_entity_poly.entity_id
_entity_poly.type
_entity_poly.pdbx_seq_one_letter_code
_entity_poly.pdbx_strand_id
1 'polypeptide(L)'
;VPELYSQALETKKIHPMAQPEFDVQAVPESAKDDTKLKFTATVERRPDIELPELDGMELEVAKAEVTDEDVNKRLEALRQRFGTLVSVDRPAAKGDYANIDLSAEIDGEVVDSQEGVSYELGSATMLDGLDEALDGLSAGEETTFEGTLEAGDHEGEKAQVKVKVNSVKADELPELDDDFASEAS
;
A
#
# COMPACT_ATOMS: atom_id res chain seq x y z
N VAL A 1 -33.41 -45.86 -17.90
CA VAL A 1 -31.94 -45.78 -18.15
C VAL A 1 -31.24 -44.89 -17.13
N PRO A 2 -31.65 -43.63 -16.90
CA PRO A 2 -30.95 -42.74 -15.96
C PRO A 2 -30.93 -43.23 -14.51
N GLU A 3 -32.05 -43.73 -13.97
CA GLU A 3 -32.12 -44.24 -12.59
C GLU A 3 -31.29 -45.52 -12.37
N LEU A 4 -31.33 -46.46 -13.32
CA LEU A 4 -30.53 -47.69 -13.28
C LEU A 4 -29.02 -47.40 -13.35
N TYR A 5 -28.65 -46.33 -14.07
CA TYR A 5 -27.27 -45.85 -14.13
C TYR A 5 -26.83 -45.22 -12.81
N SER A 6 -27.64 -44.34 -12.21
CA SER A 6 -27.34 -43.76 -10.89
C SER A 6 -27.17 -44.82 -9.80
N GLN A 7 -28.06 -45.82 -9.75
CA GLN A 7 -27.92 -46.95 -8.81
C GLN A 7 -26.62 -47.75 -9.02
N ALA A 8 -26.19 -47.92 -10.27
CA ALA A 8 -24.94 -48.61 -10.60
C ALA A 8 -23.70 -47.81 -10.16
N LEU A 9 -23.74 -46.47 -10.29
CA LEU A 9 -22.67 -45.59 -9.79
C LEU A 9 -22.55 -45.62 -8.27
N GLU A 10 -23.68 -45.55 -7.55
CA GLU A 10 -23.71 -45.63 -6.09
C GLU A 10 -23.18 -46.97 -5.58
N THR A 11 -23.65 -48.08 -6.17
CA THR A 11 -23.22 -49.44 -5.78
C THR A 11 -21.72 -49.65 -5.99
N LYS A 12 -21.16 -49.10 -7.09
CA LYS A 12 -19.74 -49.24 -7.43
C LYS A 12 -18.87 -48.10 -6.86
N LYS A 13 -19.46 -47.14 -6.12
CA LYS A 13 -18.80 -45.94 -5.60
C LYS A 13 -18.01 -45.15 -6.66
N ILE A 14 -18.49 -45.16 -7.90
CA ILE A 14 -17.85 -44.45 -9.01
C ILE A 14 -18.34 -43.01 -8.98
N HIS A 15 -17.39 -42.08 -8.91
CA HIS A 15 -17.65 -40.66 -9.02
C HIS A 15 -17.30 -40.20 -10.45
N PRO A 16 -18.30 -40.06 -11.35
CA PRO A 16 -18.05 -39.65 -12.72
C PRO A 16 -17.63 -38.17 -12.78
N MET A 17 -16.67 -37.83 -13.64
CA MET A 17 -16.28 -36.43 -13.87
C MET A 17 -17.11 -35.72 -14.94
N ALA A 18 -17.75 -36.49 -15.83
CA ALA A 18 -18.57 -35.99 -16.92
C ALA A 18 -19.89 -36.79 -17.02
N GLN A 19 -20.83 -36.29 -17.82
CA GLN A 19 -22.00 -37.07 -18.19
C GLN A 19 -21.58 -38.31 -18.99
N PRO A 20 -22.19 -39.49 -18.72
CA PRO A 20 -21.88 -40.70 -19.46
C PRO A 20 -22.37 -40.64 -20.91
N GLU A 21 -21.68 -41.36 -21.78
CA GLU A 21 -22.19 -41.68 -23.10
C GLU A 21 -23.02 -42.97 -23.01
N PHE A 22 -24.28 -42.93 -23.45
CA PHE A 22 -25.21 -44.07 -23.39
C PHE A 22 -25.37 -44.72 -24.77
N ASP A 23 -25.04 -46.00 -24.87
CA ASP A 23 -25.34 -46.84 -26.03
C ASP A 23 -26.46 -47.83 -25.66
N VAL A 24 -27.66 -47.64 -26.22
CA VAL A 24 -28.84 -48.45 -25.89
C VAL A 24 -29.01 -49.53 -26.94
N GLN A 25 -28.75 -50.79 -26.55
CA GLN A 25 -28.66 -51.93 -27.47
C GLN A 25 -29.98 -52.68 -27.64
N ALA A 26 -30.86 -52.64 -26.64
CA ALA A 26 -32.18 -53.25 -26.73
C ALA A 26 -33.17 -52.50 -25.85
N VAL A 27 -34.30 -52.08 -26.40
CA VAL A 27 -35.40 -51.43 -25.67
C VAL A 27 -36.65 -52.29 -25.83
N PRO A 28 -37.31 -52.72 -24.75
CA PRO A 28 -38.61 -53.38 -24.85
C PRO A 28 -39.67 -52.41 -25.37
N GLU A 29 -40.48 -52.86 -26.33
CA GLU A 29 -41.56 -52.05 -26.91
C GLU A 29 -42.79 -51.95 -25.99
N SER A 30 -42.93 -52.86 -25.02
CA SER A 30 -43.95 -52.78 -23.95
C SER A 30 -43.54 -53.50 -22.67
N ALA A 31 -44.21 -53.19 -21.55
CA ALA A 31 -43.99 -53.83 -20.25
C ALA A 31 -44.35 -55.34 -20.19
N LYS A 32 -44.92 -55.91 -21.26
CA LYS A 32 -45.26 -57.34 -21.37
C LYS A 32 -44.29 -58.13 -22.27
N ASP A 33 -43.24 -57.48 -22.76
CA ASP A 33 -42.20 -58.09 -23.56
C ASP A 33 -41.12 -58.71 -22.65
N ASP A 34 -40.67 -59.93 -22.94
CA ASP A 34 -39.60 -60.62 -22.17
C ASP A 34 -38.21 -60.04 -22.50
N THR A 35 -38.13 -59.13 -23.48
CA THR A 35 -36.91 -58.46 -23.89
C THR A 35 -36.41 -57.50 -22.80
N LYS A 36 -35.32 -57.88 -22.13
CA LYS A 36 -34.70 -57.03 -21.09
C LYS A 36 -34.01 -55.81 -21.72
N LEU A 37 -34.25 -54.63 -21.14
CA LEU A 37 -33.53 -53.40 -21.48
C LEU A 37 -32.02 -53.61 -21.29
N LYS A 38 -31.24 -53.42 -22.36
CA LYS A 38 -29.77 -53.49 -22.34
C LYS A 38 -29.20 -52.17 -22.83
N PHE A 39 -28.34 -51.58 -22.02
CA PHE A 39 -27.60 -50.36 -22.36
C PHE A 39 -26.20 -50.42 -21.76
N THR A 40 -25.25 -49.79 -22.43
CA THR A 40 -23.88 -49.56 -21.96
C THR A 40 -23.73 -48.09 -21.64
N ALA A 41 -23.15 -47.76 -20.48
CA ALA A 41 -22.84 -46.39 -20.10
C ALA A 41 -21.32 -46.28 -19.91
N THR A 42 -20.68 -45.45 -20.73
CA THR A 42 -19.25 -45.18 -20.67
C THR A 42 -19.03 -43.85 -19.97
N VAL A 43 -18.20 -43.83 -18.92
CA VAL A 43 -17.92 -42.60 -18.17
C VAL A 43 -16.50 -42.58 -17.63
N GLU A 44 -15.89 -41.41 -17.64
CA GLU A 44 -14.59 -41.18 -17.03
C GLU A 44 -14.74 -41.03 -15.51
N ARG A 45 -14.03 -41.89 -14.77
CA ARG A 45 -14.00 -41.83 -13.29
C ARG A 45 -12.93 -40.86 -12.83
N ARG A 46 -13.19 -40.17 -11.72
CA ARG A 46 -12.15 -39.42 -11.01
C ARG A 46 -10.96 -40.34 -10.67
N PRO A 47 -9.72 -39.95 -10.97
CA PRO A 47 -8.55 -40.72 -10.57
C PRO A 47 -8.41 -40.72 -9.05
N ASP A 48 -7.95 -41.83 -8.50
CA ASP A 48 -7.50 -41.91 -7.13
C ASP A 48 -6.13 -41.23 -7.05
N ILE A 49 -6.06 -40.11 -6.32
CA ILE A 49 -4.80 -39.39 -6.12
C ILE A 49 -4.18 -39.94 -4.84
N GLU A 50 -3.09 -40.68 -4.97
CA GLU A 50 -2.24 -41.04 -3.85
C GLU A 50 -1.20 -39.93 -3.68
N LEU A 51 -1.27 -39.22 -2.55
CA LEU A 51 -0.23 -38.26 -2.21
C LEU A 51 1.04 -39.03 -1.85
N PRO A 52 2.22 -38.59 -2.31
CA PRO A 52 3.48 -39.16 -1.84
C PRO A 52 3.65 -38.90 -0.33
N GLU A 53 4.46 -39.72 0.34
CA GLU A 53 4.86 -39.45 1.72
C GLU A 53 5.48 -38.05 1.80
N LEU A 54 4.86 -37.17 2.59
CA LEU A 54 5.34 -35.80 2.82
C LEU A 54 6.42 -35.77 3.90
N ASP A 55 6.63 -36.89 4.58
CA ASP A 55 7.68 -37.08 5.58
C ASP A 55 9.06 -36.93 4.91
N GLY A 56 9.80 -35.89 5.34
CA GLY A 56 11.12 -35.56 4.80
C GLY A 56 11.16 -34.42 3.77
N MET A 57 10.03 -33.77 3.46
CA MET A 57 10.07 -32.49 2.74
C MET A 57 10.55 -31.38 3.66
N GLU A 58 11.79 -30.94 3.46
CA GLU A 58 12.33 -29.75 4.12
C GLU A 58 11.93 -28.50 3.35
N LEU A 59 11.28 -27.57 4.04
CA LEU A 59 10.95 -26.25 3.50
C LEU A 59 11.93 -25.25 4.11
N GLU A 60 12.71 -24.59 3.27
CA GLU A 60 13.64 -23.57 3.74
C GLU A 60 12.86 -22.28 4.04
N VAL A 61 12.65 -22.00 5.32
CA VAL A 61 12.05 -20.75 5.79
C VAL A 61 13.19 -19.82 6.18
N ALA A 62 13.41 -18.77 5.40
CA ALA A 62 14.33 -17.72 5.76
C ALA A 62 13.87 -17.08 7.08
N LYS A 63 14.75 -17.11 8.09
CA LYS A 63 14.48 -16.44 9.36
C LYS A 63 14.64 -14.95 9.14
N ALA A 64 13.61 -14.17 9.50
CA ALA A 64 13.77 -12.72 9.56
C ALA A 64 14.78 -12.39 10.66
N GLU A 65 15.90 -11.79 10.28
CA GLU A 65 16.88 -11.23 11.22
C GLU A 65 16.51 -9.77 11.46
N VAL A 66 16.29 -9.43 12.74
CA VAL A 66 16.11 -8.04 13.15
C VAL A 66 17.48 -7.51 13.51
N THR A 67 17.94 -6.50 12.77
CA THR A 67 19.23 -5.86 13.04
C THR A 67 19.08 -4.74 14.06
N ASP A 68 20.17 -4.34 14.70
CA ASP A 68 20.18 -3.15 15.57
C ASP A 68 19.81 -1.88 14.78
N GLU A 69 20.10 -1.85 13.48
CA GLU A 69 19.71 -0.73 12.60
C GLU A 69 18.18 -0.64 12.46
N ASP A 70 17.48 -1.76 12.33
CA ASP A 70 16.02 -1.79 12.27
C ASP A 70 15.39 -1.29 13.57
N VAL A 71 16.01 -1.65 14.70
CA VAL A 71 15.59 -1.17 16.04
C VAL A 71 15.80 0.34 16.15
N ASN A 72 16.97 0.83 15.77
CA ASN A 72 17.28 2.27 15.83
C ASN A 72 16.37 3.09 14.93
N LYS A 73 16.15 2.65 13.69
CA LYS A 73 15.19 3.29 12.77
C LYS A 73 13.78 3.34 13.37
N ARG A 74 13.36 2.25 14.01
CA ARG A 74 12.05 2.20 14.66
C ARG A 74 11.96 3.15 15.85
N LEU A 75 13.02 3.25 16.66
CA LEU A 75 13.11 4.18 17.79
C LEU A 75 13.11 5.63 17.34
N GLU A 76 13.88 5.98 16.30
CA GLU A 76 13.88 7.34 15.72
C GLU A 76 12.51 7.74 15.20
N ALA A 77 11.86 6.86 14.43
CA ALA A 77 10.49 7.10 13.96
C ALA A 77 9.48 7.24 15.11
N LEU A 78 9.70 6.50 16.21
CA LEU A 78 8.87 6.65 17.42
C LEU A 78 9.11 8.01 18.06
N ARG A 79 10.36 8.44 18.22
CA ARG A 79 10.71 9.74 18.81
C ARG A 79 10.14 10.90 18.00
N GLN A 80 10.23 10.84 16.66
CA GLN A 80 9.65 11.86 15.78
C GLN A 80 8.14 12.02 15.98
N ARG A 81 7.41 10.93 16.28
CA ARG A 81 5.97 10.99 16.53
C ARG A 81 5.60 11.74 17.81
N PHE A 82 6.49 11.71 18.80
CA PHE A 82 6.32 12.36 20.10
C PHE A 82 7.21 13.60 20.26
N GLY A 83 7.89 14.00 19.19
CA GLY A 83 8.68 15.22 19.13
C GLY A 83 7.80 16.44 19.34
N THR A 84 8.35 17.45 20.01
CA THR A 84 7.68 18.74 20.21
C THR A 84 8.38 19.80 19.40
N LEU A 85 7.61 20.61 18.66
CA LEU A 85 8.16 21.73 17.92
C LEU A 85 8.47 22.90 18.85
N VAL A 86 9.76 23.23 18.98
CA VAL A 86 10.25 24.33 19.81
C VAL A 86 10.80 25.43 18.91
N SER A 87 10.43 26.68 19.20
CA SER A 87 10.96 27.84 18.46
C SER A 87 12.46 28.00 18.71
N VAL A 88 13.24 28.21 17.65
CA VAL A 88 14.70 28.35 17.72
C VAL A 88 15.17 29.64 17.05
N ASP A 89 16.14 30.31 17.67
CA ASP A 89 16.78 31.52 17.16
C ASP A 89 18.07 31.18 16.38
N ARG A 90 17.93 30.39 15.33
CA ARG A 90 19.02 30.04 14.40
C ARG A 90 18.49 29.98 12.95
N PRO A 91 19.38 30.03 11.95
CA PRO A 91 19.00 29.77 10.57
C PRO A 91 18.26 28.43 10.43
N ALA A 92 17.24 28.41 9.57
CA ALA A 92 16.49 27.23 9.21
C ALA A 92 17.41 26.20 8.55
N ALA A 93 17.29 24.95 8.97
CA ALA A 93 18.02 23.82 8.43
C ALA A 93 17.06 22.71 8.01
N LYS A 94 17.55 21.75 7.23
CA LYS A 94 16.78 20.59 6.80
C LYS A 94 16.20 19.83 8.00
N GLY A 95 14.88 19.58 7.97
CA GLY A 95 14.11 18.94 9.04
C GLY A 95 13.49 19.92 10.06
N ASP A 96 13.81 21.22 9.97
CA ASP A 96 13.11 22.24 10.76
C ASP A 96 11.77 22.62 10.11
N TYR A 97 10.85 23.12 10.93
CA TYR A 97 9.57 23.69 10.50
C TYR A 97 9.65 25.22 10.49
N ALA A 98 9.63 25.82 9.30
CA ALA A 98 9.53 27.26 9.14
C ALA A 98 8.06 27.69 9.01
N ASN A 99 7.66 28.69 9.77
CA ASN A 99 6.42 29.42 9.51
C ASN A 99 6.71 30.51 8.48
N ILE A 100 6.07 30.42 7.31
CA ILE A 100 6.38 31.27 6.16
C ILE A 100 5.13 31.94 5.59
N ASP A 101 5.34 33.13 5.05
CA ASP A 101 4.39 33.80 4.17
C ASP A 101 4.92 33.71 2.73
N LEU A 102 4.05 33.34 1.80
CA LEU A 102 4.36 33.13 0.39
C LEU A 102 3.46 34.03 -0.46
N SER A 103 4.05 34.67 -1.46
CA SER A 103 3.33 35.45 -2.48
C SER A 103 3.90 35.12 -3.84
N ALA A 104 3.06 34.64 -4.75
CA ALA A 104 3.43 34.33 -6.12
C ALA A 104 2.98 35.45 -7.07
N GLU A 105 3.89 35.95 -7.87
CA GLU A 105 3.65 37.02 -8.85
C GLU A 105 3.95 36.54 -10.28
N ILE A 106 3.05 36.79 -11.22
CA ILE A 106 3.26 36.59 -12.66
C ILE A 106 3.10 37.94 -13.35
N ASP A 107 4.09 38.36 -14.14
CA ASP A 107 4.11 39.64 -14.86
C ASP A 107 3.82 40.87 -13.97
N GLY A 108 4.14 40.78 -12.66
CA GLY A 108 3.93 41.85 -11.67
C GLY A 108 2.53 41.90 -11.05
N GLU A 109 1.68 40.90 -11.33
CA GLU A 109 0.38 40.72 -10.67
C GLU A 109 0.45 39.54 -9.70
N VAL A 110 -0.04 39.72 -8.46
CA VAL A 110 -0.10 38.65 -7.46
C VAL A 110 -1.20 37.67 -7.88
N VAL A 111 -0.79 36.45 -8.23
CA VAL A 111 -1.70 35.38 -8.67
C VAL A 111 -2.12 34.46 -7.53
N ASP A 112 -1.28 34.30 -6.50
CA ASP A 112 -1.59 33.53 -5.30
C ASP A 112 -0.81 34.05 -4.08
N SER A 113 -1.38 33.89 -2.89
CA SER A 113 -0.73 34.28 -1.63
C SER A 113 -1.21 33.42 -0.47
N GLN A 114 -0.29 32.94 0.35
CA GLN A 114 -0.57 32.22 1.58
C GLN A 114 0.23 32.77 2.74
N GLU A 115 -0.42 33.01 3.87
CA GLU A 115 0.22 33.54 5.08
C GLU A 115 0.20 32.49 6.20
N GLY A 116 1.26 32.47 7.02
CA GLY A 116 1.36 31.64 8.21
C GLY A 116 1.46 30.14 7.92
N VAL A 117 1.92 29.74 6.74
CA VAL A 117 2.07 28.34 6.36
C VAL A 117 3.19 27.70 7.18
N SER A 118 2.92 26.54 7.77
CA SER A 118 3.96 25.74 8.43
C SER A 118 4.56 24.77 7.41
N TYR A 119 5.82 24.97 7.03
CA TYR A 119 6.52 24.18 6.03
C TYR A 119 7.74 23.48 6.63
N GLU A 120 7.91 22.20 6.32
CA GLU A 120 9.07 21.40 6.73
C GLU A 120 10.17 21.49 5.66
N LEU A 121 11.33 22.03 6.03
CA LEU A 121 12.48 22.19 5.14
C LEU A 121 13.00 20.82 4.69
N GLY A 122 13.04 20.61 3.38
CA GLY A 122 13.50 19.36 2.76
C GLY A 122 12.38 18.35 2.48
N SER A 123 11.12 18.72 2.71
CA SER A 123 9.97 17.87 2.35
C SER A 123 9.68 17.88 0.84
N ALA A 124 10.10 18.93 0.12
CA ALA A 124 9.86 19.12 -1.32
C ALA A 124 8.37 18.94 -1.72
N THR A 125 7.44 19.26 -0.81
CA THR A 125 6.01 19.03 -1.00
C THR A 125 5.24 20.23 -1.54
N MET A 126 5.87 21.42 -1.56
CA MET A 126 5.17 22.67 -1.84
C MET A 126 5.56 23.31 -3.17
N LEU A 127 6.85 23.63 -3.35
CA LEU A 127 7.38 24.27 -4.56
C LEU A 127 8.83 23.85 -4.76
N ASP A 128 9.20 23.59 -6.02
CA ASP A 128 10.60 23.37 -6.38
C ASP A 128 11.41 24.67 -6.17
N GLY A 129 12.60 24.54 -5.59
CA GLY A 129 13.46 25.67 -5.18
C GLY A 129 13.10 26.33 -3.84
N LEU A 130 11.96 26.01 -3.20
CA LEU A 130 11.60 26.58 -1.91
C LEU A 130 12.57 26.14 -0.79
N ASP A 131 12.98 24.88 -0.79
CA ASP A 131 13.94 24.36 0.20
C ASP A 131 15.28 25.09 0.13
N GLU A 132 15.78 25.35 -1.07
CA GLU A 132 17.05 26.06 -1.30
C GLU A 132 16.95 27.53 -0.93
N ALA A 133 15.78 28.14 -1.14
CA ALA A 133 15.51 29.53 -0.76
C ALA A 133 15.42 29.70 0.76
N LEU A 134 14.91 28.70 1.47
CA LEU A 134 14.76 28.71 2.93
C LEU A 134 16.02 28.26 3.68
N ASP A 135 16.89 27.46 3.05
CA ASP A 135 18.10 26.96 3.68
C ASP A 135 19.02 28.13 4.10
N GLY A 136 19.28 28.21 5.41
CA GLY A 136 20.12 29.26 5.97
C GLY A 136 19.44 30.61 6.22
N LEU A 137 18.13 30.75 5.96
CA LEU A 137 17.38 31.94 6.36
C LEU A 137 16.96 31.90 7.83
N SER A 138 17.03 33.06 8.49
CA SER A 138 16.58 33.24 9.86
C SER A 138 15.18 33.87 9.93
N ALA A 139 14.55 33.80 11.10
CA ALA A 139 13.28 34.46 11.35
C ALA A 139 13.37 35.98 11.07
N GLY A 140 12.41 36.50 10.30
CA GLY A 140 12.32 37.89 9.86
C GLY A 140 12.96 38.16 8.49
N GLU A 141 13.69 37.21 7.92
CA GLU A 141 14.29 37.36 6.59
C GLU A 141 13.29 37.03 5.47
N GLU A 142 13.48 37.68 4.32
CA GLU A 142 12.71 37.44 3.11
C GLU A 142 13.63 37.20 1.93
N THR A 143 13.21 36.33 1.02
CA THR A 143 13.90 36.08 -0.24
C THR A 143 12.89 35.94 -1.37
N THR A 144 13.38 35.89 -2.60
CA THR A 144 12.56 35.76 -3.80
C THR A 144 13.25 34.83 -4.77
N PHE A 145 12.51 33.87 -5.31
CA PHE A 145 13.01 32.90 -6.27
C PHE A 145 11.98 32.64 -7.37
N GLU A 146 12.40 32.07 -8.49
CA GLU A 146 11.48 31.64 -9.55
C GLU A 146 11.03 30.20 -9.26
N GLY A 147 9.73 30.00 -9.11
CA GLY A 147 9.11 28.70 -8.84
C GLY A 147 8.09 28.34 -9.92
N THR A 148 7.82 27.05 -10.10
CA THR A 148 6.71 26.59 -10.94
C THR A 148 5.50 26.36 -10.05
N LEU A 149 4.35 26.95 -10.38
CA LEU A 149 3.13 26.75 -9.60
C LEU A 149 2.58 25.35 -9.87
N GLU A 150 2.42 24.54 -8.81
CA GLU A 150 1.91 23.16 -8.92
C GLU A 150 0.39 23.06 -8.73
N ALA A 151 -0.29 24.18 -8.45
CA ALA A 151 -1.74 24.21 -8.22
C ALA A 151 -2.35 25.57 -8.60
N GLY A 152 -3.65 25.55 -8.90
CA GLY A 152 -4.46 26.75 -9.16
C GLY A 152 -4.70 27.02 -10.65
N ASP A 153 -5.27 28.19 -10.96
CA ASP A 153 -5.58 28.60 -12.35
C ASP A 153 -4.33 28.79 -13.22
N HIS A 154 -3.15 28.91 -12.60
CA HIS A 154 -1.83 29.10 -13.22
C HIS A 154 -0.91 27.88 -13.07
N GLU A 155 -1.48 26.68 -12.89
CA GLU A 155 -0.71 25.43 -12.78
C GLU A 155 0.23 25.22 -13.98
N GLY A 156 1.50 24.96 -13.69
CA GLY A 156 2.57 24.77 -14.68
C GLY A 156 3.21 26.06 -15.20
N GLU A 157 2.72 27.23 -14.79
CA GLU A 157 3.35 28.51 -15.13
C GLU A 157 4.48 28.86 -14.15
N LYS A 158 5.46 29.62 -14.65
CA LYS A 158 6.56 30.14 -13.84
C LYS A 158 6.14 31.44 -13.17
N ALA A 159 6.26 31.50 -11.85
CA ALA A 159 5.95 32.68 -11.05
C ALA A 159 7.18 33.09 -10.22
N GLN A 160 7.29 34.39 -9.97
CA GLN A 160 8.24 34.92 -9.01
C GLN A 160 7.63 34.78 -7.61
N VAL A 161 8.20 33.89 -6.80
CA VAL A 161 7.70 33.57 -5.46
C VAL A 161 8.53 34.33 -4.43
N LYS A 162 7.88 35.23 -3.71
CA LYS A 162 8.44 35.89 -2.53
C LYS A 162 8.09 35.06 -1.30
N VAL A 163 9.10 34.70 -0.52
CA VAL A 163 8.94 33.98 0.76
C VAL A 163 9.50 34.81 1.90
N LYS A 164 8.77 34.88 3.00
CA LYS A 164 9.19 35.53 4.23
C LYS A 164 9.10 34.54 5.39
N VAL A 165 10.17 34.42 6.16
CA VAL A 165 10.21 33.55 7.33
C VAL A 165 9.73 34.33 8.55
N ASN A 166 8.63 33.91 9.17
CA ASN A 166 8.12 34.51 10.40
C ASN A 166 8.77 33.92 11.64
N SER A 167 8.93 32.59 11.68
CA SER A 167 9.61 31.88 12.78
C SER A 167 10.15 30.55 12.31
N VAL A 168 11.20 30.06 12.97
CA VAL A 168 11.76 28.72 12.75
C VAL A 168 11.53 27.90 14.01
N LYS A 169 11.02 26.68 13.84
CA LYS A 169 10.86 25.70 14.90
C LYS A 169 11.67 24.47 14.57
N ALA A 170 12.39 23.94 15.55
CA ALA A 170 13.08 22.67 15.43
C ALA A 170 12.26 21.59 16.14
N ASP A 171 12.35 20.36 15.64
CA ASP A 171 11.78 19.21 16.34
C ASP A 171 12.68 18.82 17.52
N GLU A 172 12.14 18.92 18.73
CA GLU A 172 12.78 18.49 19.96
C GLU A 172 12.33 17.07 20.28
N LEU A 173 13.20 16.11 19.94
CA LEU A 173 12.94 14.69 20.15
C LEU A 173 13.12 14.34 21.64
N PRO A 174 12.14 13.68 22.28
CA PRO A 174 12.28 13.25 23.68
C PRO A 174 13.48 12.33 23.86
N GLU A 175 14.13 12.36 25.02
CA GLU A 175 15.23 11.45 25.33
C GLU A 175 14.72 9.99 25.41
N LEU A 176 15.58 9.03 25.11
CA LEU A 176 15.23 7.60 25.20
C LEU A 176 15.34 7.12 26.66
N ASP A 177 14.37 7.51 27.49
CA ASP A 177 14.31 7.17 28.92
C ASP A 177 12.99 6.46 29.30
N ASP A 178 12.87 6.12 30.59
CA ASP A 178 11.70 5.41 31.14
C ASP A 178 10.41 6.25 31.06
N ASP A 179 10.53 7.58 31.04
CA ASP A 179 9.41 8.49 30.90
C ASP A 179 8.87 8.43 29.46
N PHE A 180 9.75 8.52 28.45
CA PHE A 180 9.37 8.34 27.05
C PHE A 180 8.78 6.94 26.78
N ALA A 181 9.37 5.89 27.37
CA ALA A 181 8.84 4.53 27.24
C ALA A 181 7.41 4.40 27.78
N SER A 182 7.08 5.16 28.84
CA SER A 182 5.73 5.19 29.42
C SER A 182 4.74 5.96 28.55
N GLU A 183 5.16 7.06 27.93
CA GLU A 183 4.32 7.84 27.00
C GLU A 183 4.09 7.12 25.66
N ALA A 184 5.06 6.34 25.20
CA ALA A 184 5.02 5.66 23.91
C ALA A 184 4.44 4.23 23.94
N SER A 185 4.05 3.72 25.12
CA SER A 185 3.47 2.38 25.33
C SER A 185 2.01 2.21 24.90
#